data_AF-A0A971V941-F1
#
_entry.id   AF-A0A971V941-F1
#
_cell.length_a   1.000
_cell.length_b   1.000
_cell.length_c   1.000
_cell.angle_alpha   90.00
_cell.angle_beta   90.00
_cell.angle_gamma   90.00
#
_symmetry.space_group_name_H-M   'P 1'
#
loop_
_entity.id
_entity.type
_entity.pdbx_description
1 polymer ?
#
loop_
_entity_poly.entity_id
_entity_poly.type
_entity_poly.pdbx_seq_one_letter_code
_entity_poly.pdbx_strand_id
1 'polypeptide(L)' 'MLKSQIQKIESITPEVMIVGIDVAKKKHWARIFDYRGLELTKGFSFKNNIDGFNRLVG' A
#
# COMPACT_ATOMS: atom_id res chain seq x y z
N MET A 1 -11.06 -21.17 -4.86
CA MET A 1 -10.01 -20.14 -4.68
C MET A 1 -8.68 -20.76 -5.11
N LEU A 2 -7.85 -20.06 -5.89
CA LEU A 2 -6.56 -20.61 -6.35
C LEU A 2 -5.57 -20.67 -5.17
N LYS A 3 -4.71 -21.70 -5.08
CA LYS A 3 -3.71 -21.84 -4.00
C LYS A 3 -2.88 -20.55 -3.79
N SER A 4 -2.57 -19.85 -4.88
CA SER A 4 -1.82 -18.59 -4.87
C SER A 4 -2.56 -17.43 -4.21
N GLN A 5 -3.89 -17.44 -4.20
CA GLN A 5 -4.68 -16.40 -3.52
C GLN A 5 -4.73 -16.65 -2.02
N ILE A 6 -4.82 -17.92 -1.60
CA ILE A 6 -4.78 -18.30 -0.18
C ILE A 6 -3.44 -17.89 0.43
N GLN A 7 -2.32 -18.21 -0.23
CA GLN A 7 -0.99 -17.80 0.23
C GLN A 7 -0.84 -16.28 0.39
N LYS A 8 -1.46 -15.48 -0.49
CA LYS A 8 -1.47 -14.02 -0.36
C LYS A 8 -2.24 -13.55 0.87
N ILE A 9 -3.39 -14.15 1.16
CA ILE A 9 -4.17 -13.81 2.36
C ILE A 9 -3.43 -14.23 3.62
N GLU A 10 -2.83 -15.43 3.63
CA GLU A 10 -2.05 -15.93 4.77
C GLU A 10 -0.80 -15.08 5.05
N SER A 11 -0.28 -14.35 4.06
CA SER A 11 0.83 -13.42 4.26
C SER A 11 0.46 -12.13 5.01
N ILE A 12 -0.83 -11.87 5.24
CA ILE A 12 -1.30 -10.71 5.99
C ILE A 12 -1.28 -11.05 7.49
N THR A 13 -0.21 -10.65 8.17
CA THR A 13 -0.02 -10.84 9.63
C THR A 13 -0.19 -9.52 10.40
N PRO A 14 -0.34 -9.54 11.74
CA PRO A 14 -0.48 -8.33 12.53
C PRO A 14 0.68 -7.32 12.40
N GLU A 15 1.85 -7.77 11.98
CA GLU A 15 3.06 -6.97 11.80
C GLU A 15 3.14 -6.28 10.44
N VAL A 16 2.26 -6.62 9.48
CA VAL A 16 2.28 -5.99 8.15
C VAL A 16 1.39 -4.76 8.09
N MET A 17 1.82 -3.83 7.24
CA MET A 17 1.08 -2.64 6.86
C MET A 17 0.77 -2.70 5.37
N ILE A 18 -0.49 -2.54 5.00
CA ILE A 18 -0.94 -2.64 3.61
C ILE A 18 -0.95 -1.25 2.98
N VAL A 19 -0.23 -1.08 1.87
CA VAL A 19 -0.19 0.17 1.11
C VAL A 19 -0.94 0.00 -0.20
N GLY A 20 -2.11 0.62 -0.32
CA GLY A 20 -2.87 0.69 -1.58
C GLY A 20 -2.45 1.91 -2.38
N ILE A 21 -1.96 1.71 -3.61
CA ILE A 21 -1.49 2.80 -4.49
C ILE A 21 -2.31 2.85 -5.78
N ASP A 22 -2.91 4.00 -6.06
CA ASP A 22 -3.44 4.35 -7.38
C ASP A 22 -2.34 5.02 -8.21
N VAL A 23 -1.96 4.36 -9.32
CA VAL A 23 -0.77 4.68 -10.10
C VAL A 23 -1.14 5.52 -11.33
N ALA A 24 -0.79 6.80 -11.34
CA ALA A 24 -0.92 7.67 -12.52
C ALA A 24 0.41 8.27 -13.01
N LYS A 25 0.42 8.81 -14.24
CA LYS A 25 1.63 9.25 -14.95
C LYS A 25 2.49 10.28 -14.20
N LYS A 26 1.88 11.20 -13.46
CA LYS A 26 2.59 12.31 -12.79
C LYS A 26 2.55 12.22 -11.26
N LYS A 27 1.46 11.72 -10.71
CA LYS A 27 1.14 11.77 -9.28
C LYS A 27 0.42 10.50 -8.88
N HIS A 28 0.96 9.79 -7.91
CA HIS A 28 0.34 8.61 -7.32
C HIS A 28 -0.46 9.00 -6.09
N TRP A 29 -1.49 8.23 -5.77
CA TRP A 29 -2.22 8.34 -4.52
C TRP A 29 -2.03 7.08 -3.70
N ALA A 30 -1.72 7.23 -2.42
CA ALA A 30 -1.54 6.13 -1.50
C ALA A 30 -2.52 6.23 -0.33
N ARG A 31 -2.92 5.06 0.18
CA ARG A 31 -3.57 4.87 1.47
C ARG A 31 -2.93 3.72 2.19
N ILE A 32 -2.86 3.85 3.51
CA ILE A 32 -2.23 2.88 4.38
C ILE A 32 -3.29 2.28 5.28
N PHE A 33 -3.30 0.96 5.38
CA PHE A 33 -4.19 0.18 6.23
C PHE A 33 -3.40 -0.75 7.14
N ASP A 34 -3.95 -1.04 8.31
CA ASP A 34 -3.47 -2.16 9.11
C ASP A 34 -3.91 -3.51 8.49
N TYR A 35 -3.41 -4.61 9.07
CA TYR A 35 -3.76 -5.98 8.67
C TYR A 35 -5.27 -6.30 8.77
N ARG A 36 -6.04 -5.50 9.51
CA ARG A 36 -7.50 -5.65 9.69
C ARG A 36 -8.29 -4.81 8.67
N GLY A 37 -7.61 -3.98 7.88
CA GLY A 37 -8.22 -3.06 6.92
C GLY A 37 -8.65 -1.72 7.52
N LEU A 38 -8.19 -1.36 8.73
CA LEU A 38 -8.43 -0.03 9.29
C LEU A 38 -7.49 0.98 8.63
N GLU A 39 -8.05 2.10 8.15
CA GLU A 39 -7.28 3.18 7.52
C GLU A 39 -6.43 3.91 8.57
N LEU A 40 -5.11 3.88 8.39
CA LEU A 40 -4.13 4.51 9.28
C LEU A 40 -3.80 5.96 8.86
N THR A 41 -4.02 6.30 7.59
CA THR A 41 -3.73 7.61 7.02
C THR A 41 -4.84 8.06 6.10
N LYS A 42 -5.19 9.35 6.10
CA LYS A 42 -5.96 9.92 4.99
C LYS A 42 -5.19 9.74 3.68
N GLY A 43 -5.90 9.55 2.58
CA GLY A 43 -5.31 9.50 1.24
C GLY A 43 -4.34 10.66 1.00
N PHE A 44 -3.10 10.32 0.66
CA PHE A 44 -2.04 11.26 0.36
C PHE A 44 -1.42 10.94 -0.99
N SER A 45 -0.52 11.79 -1.45
CA SER A 45 -0.03 11.70 -2.81
C SER A 45 1.45 12.04 -2.93
N PHE A 46 2.10 11.42 -3.90
CA PHE A 46 3.52 11.60 -4.17
C PHE A 46 3.78 11.68 -5.68
N LYS A 47 4.92 12.25 -6.06
CA LYS A 47 5.32 12.36 -7.48
C LYS A 47 5.72 10.99 -8.01
N ASN A 48 5.46 10.76 -9.29
CA ASN A 48 5.97 9.58 -10.01
C ASN A 48 7.46 9.77 -10.35
N ASN A 49 8.30 9.74 -9.32
CA ASN A 49 9.77 9.75 -9.42
C ASN A 49 10.37 9.07 -8.18
N ILE A 50 11.69 8.83 -8.21
CA ILE A 50 12.40 8.12 -7.14
C ILE A 50 12.26 8.84 -5.79
N ASP A 51 12.36 10.17 -5.76
CA ASP A 51 12.22 10.95 -4.53
C ASP A 51 10.80 10.83 -3.93
N GLY A 52 9.78 10.82 -4.79
CA GLY A 52 8.39 10.63 -4.38
C GLY A 52 8.16 9.24 -3.80
N PHE A 53 8.76 8.22 -4.41
CA PHE A 53 8.71 6.85 -3.89
C PHE A 53 9.46 6.70 -2.57
N ASN A 54 10.67 7.25 -2.44
CA ASN A 54 11.44 7.18 -1.19
C ASN A 54 10.66 7.82 -0.03
N ARG A 55 9.98 8.95 -0.27
CA ARG A 55 9.09 9.57 0.74
C ARG A 55 7.92 8.69 1.17
N LEU A 56 7.50 7.73 0.34
CA LEU A 56 6.47 6.76 0.70
C LEU A 56 7.01 5.65 1.61
N VAL A 57 8.26 5.21 1.40
CA VAL A 57 8.84 4.03 2.09
C VAL A 57 9.74 4.38 3.28
N GLY A 58 10.23 5.62 3.38
CA GLY A 58 11.17 6.08 4.40
C GLY A 58 12.40 6.74 3.79
#